data_AF-A0A087UVJ2-F1
#
_entry.id   AF-A0A087UVJ2-F1
#
_cell.length_a   1.000
_cell.length_b   1.000
_cell.length_c   1.000
_cell.angle_alpha   90.00
_cell.angle_beta   90.00
_cell.angle_gamma   90.00
#
_symmetry.space_group_name_H-M   'P 1'
#
loop_
_entity.id
_entity.type
_entity.pdbx_description
1 polymer ?
#
loop_
_entity_poly.entity_id
_entity_poly.type
_entity_poly.pdbx_seq_one_letter_code
_entity_poly.pdbx_strand_id
1 'polypeptide(L)'
;MSYTNTLAERTCRYDMDDVDLNWLTMVNEDREDYGLQPLEETFVEQVIEEFEVQAYVNFQEAIKSEEGLGLEYDEDAICDVCRSPDSHEGNEMVFCDACNICVHQICYGITKIPEGSWICRTCALSIRPACALCPNRGGAMKT
;
A
#
# COMPACT_ATOMS: atom_id res chain seq x y z
N MET A 1 26.92 -29.31 -33.68
CA MET A 1 26.47 -30.23 -32.61
C MET A 1 27.22 -29.81 -31.36
N SER A 2 26.65 -29.33 -30.27
CA SER A 2 25.26 -29.18 -29.84
C SER A 2 25.35 -28.27 -28.60
N TYR A 3 24.93 -27.01 -28.72
CA TYR A 3 24.64 -26.18 -27.55
C TYR A 3 23.13 -26.06 -27.48
N THR A 4 22.50 -27.13 -26.99
CA THR A 4 21.13 -27.06 -26.49
C THR A 4 21.21 -26.25 -25.20
N ASN A 5 21.19 -24.93 -25.34
CA ASN A 5 21.00 -24.04 -24.22
C ASN A 5 19.56 -24.22 -23.76
N THR A 6 19.40 -25.05 -22.75
CA THR A 6 18.19 -25.23 -21.96
C THR A 6 17.88 -23.92 -21.25
N LEU A 7 17.24 -22.99 -21.96
CA LEU A 7 16.38 -22.00 -21.35
C LEU A 7 15.01 -22.22 -21.97
N ALA A 8 14.39 -23.32 -21.56
CA ALA A 8 12.96 -23.46 -21.70
C ALA A 8 12.34 -22.20 -21.09
N GLU A 9 11.77 -21.37 -21.96
CA GLU A 9 10.71 -20.41 -21.72
C GLU A 9 10.53 -20.05 -20.24
N ARG A 10 11.31 -19.06 -19.77
CA ARG A 10 10.81 -18.22 -18.67
C ARG A 10 9.63 -17.47 -19.29
N THR A 11 8.44 -18.04 -19.15
CA THR A 11 7.20 -17.34 -19.50
C THR A 11 7.13 -16.10 -18.62
N CYS A 12 7.28 -14.92 -19.24
CA CYS A 12 7.10 -13.67 -18.54
C CYS A 12 5.68 -13.64 -17.98
N ARG A 13 5.53 -13.30 -16.69
CA ARG A 13 4.23 -13.29 -16.02
C ARG A 13 3.48 -11.98 -16.21
N TYR A 14 4.19 -10.91 -16.52
CA TYR A 14 3.58 -9.62 -16.75
C TYR A 14 2.96 -9.62 -18.14
N ASP A 15 1.65 -9.39 -18.18
CA ASP A 15 0.83 -9.31 -19.39
C ASP A 15 0.43 -7.84 -19.56
N MET A 16 0.94 -7.20 -20.61
CA MET A 16 0.71 -5.78 -20.86
C MET A 16 -0.76 -5.50 -21.15
N ASP A 17 -1.33 -4.48 -20.49
CA ASP A 17 -2.70 -4.05 -20.75
C ASP A 17 -2.79 -2.94 -21.81
N ASP A 18 -4.01 -2.48 -22.10
CA ASP A 18 -4.26 -1.42 -23.08
C ASP A 18 -3.54 -0.10 -22.74
N VAL A 19 -3.31 0.17 -21.45
CA VAL A 19 -2.59 1.37 -21.00
C VAL A 19 -1.10 1.21 -21.30
N ASP A 20 -0.52 0.04 -21.03
CA ASP A 20 0.88 -0.25 -21.30
C ASP A 20 1.20 -0.20 -22.80
N LEU A 21 0.32 -0.75 -23.63
CA LEU A 21 0.45 -0.71 -25.10
C LEU A 21 0.40 0.72 -25.65
N ASN A 22 -0.51 1.55 -25.13
CA ASN A 22 -0.59 2.96 -25.52
C ASN A 22 0.67 3.72 -25.09
N TRP A 23 1.17 3.46 -23.88
CA TRP A 23 2.43 4.05 -23.41
C TRP A 23 3.62 3.61 -24.27
N LEU A 24 3.74 2.32 -24.59
CA LEU A 24 4.81 1.79 -25.44
C LEU A 24 4.79 2.44 -26.83
N THR A 25 3.60 2.67 -27.39
CA THR A 25 3.44 3.37 -28.67
C THR A 25 4.02 4.78 -28.59
N MET A 26 3.61 5.57 -27.59
CA MET A 26 4.10 6.94 -27.41
C MET A 26 5.62 6.97 -27.18
N VAL A 27 6.16 6.04 -26.39
CA VAL A 27 7.60 5.96 -26.14
C VAL A 27 8.37 5.60 -27.40
N ASN A 28 7.84 4.70 -28.23
CA ASN A 28 8.49 4.32 -29.48
C ASN A 28 8.46 5.43 -30.53
N GLU A 29 7.42 6.25 -30.56
CA GLU A 29 7.37 7.48 -31.37
C GLU A 29 8.47 8.46 -30.94
N ASP A 30 8.59 8.75 -29.65
CA ASP A 30 9.66 9.61 -29.13
C ASP A 30 11.05 9.03 -29.45
N ARG A 31 11.22 7.72 -29.33
CA ARG A 31 12.49 7.03 -29.65
C ARG A 31 12.85 7.18 -31.12
N GLU A 32 11.88 7.10 -32.02
CA GLU A 32 12.09 7.31 -33.45
C GLU A 32 12.56 8.73 -33.74
N ASP A 33 11.97 9.74 -33.09
CA ASP A 33 12.41 11.14 -33.20
C ASP A 33 13.88 11.35 -32.78
N TYR A 34 14.35 10.55 -31.82
CA TYR A 34 15.76 10.51 -31.40
C TYR A 34 16.64 9.52 -32.21
N GLY A 35 16.10 8.85 -33.23
CA GLY A 35 16.81 7.89 -34.06
C GLY A 35 17.17 6.57 -33.34
N LEU A 36 16.46 6.25 -32.27
CA LEU A 36 16.62 5.02 -31.49
C LEU A 36 15.71 3.91 -32.04
N GLN A 37 16.10 2.65 -31.81
CA GLN A 37 15.28 1.50 -32.17
C GLN A 37 14.04 1.41 -31.27
N PRO A 38 12.88 0.98 -31.81
CA PRO A 38 11.69 0.74 -30.99
C PRO A 38 11.93 -0.39 -29.99
N LEU A 39 11.23 -0.32 -28.86
CA LEU A 39 11.17 -1.38 -27.86
C LEU A 39 10.08 -2.37 -28.25
N GLU A 40 10.39 -3.66 -28.11
CA GLU A 40 9.43 -4.75 -28.28
C GLU A 40 8.59 -4.92 -27.00
N GLU A 41 7.33 -5.34 -27.16
CA GLU A 41 6.43 -5.66 -26.03
C GLU A 41 7.09 -6.64 -25.05
N THR A 42 7.69 -7.72 -25.56
CA THR A 42 8.35 -8.74 -24.73
C THR A 42 9.50 -8.19 -23.89
N PHE A 43 10.19 -7.15 -24.37
CA PHE A 43 11.26 -6.51 -23.61
C PHE A 43 10.67 -5.70 -22.45
N VAL A 44 9.57 -4.98 -22.70
CA VAL A 44 8.87 -4.19 -21.68
C VAL A 44 8.29 -5.11 -20.61
N GLU A 45 7.62 -6.19 -21.01
CA GLU A 45 7.08 -7.20 -20.09
C GLU A 45 8.17 -7.73 -19.15
N GLN A 46 9.32 -8.12 -19.70
CA GLN A 46 10.46 -8.63 -18.91
C GLN A 46 11.02 -7.59 -17.94
N VAL A 47 11.11 -6.33 -18.37
CA VAL A 47 11.61 -5.24 -17.51
C VAL A 47 10.64 -4.96 -16.38
N ILE A 48 9.34 -4.91 -16.65
CA ILE A 48 8.33 -4.66 -15.63
C ILE A 48 8.27 -5.84 -14.65
N GLU A 49 8.29 -7.08 -15.12
CA GLU A 49 8.34 -8.26 -14.26
C GLU A 49 9.55 -8.21 -13.30
N GLU A 50 10.74 -7.86 -13.81
CA GLU A 50 11.93 -7.74 -12.97
C GLU A 50 11.79 -6.61 -11.94
N PHE A 51 11.18 -5.47 -12.32
CA PHE A 51 10.90 -4.38 -11.39
C PHE A 51 9.89 -4.77 -10.32
N GLU A 52 8.84 -5.51 -10.65
CA GLU A 52 7.86 -6.02 -9.67
C GLU A 52 8.53 -6.99 -8.69
N VAL A 53 9.36 -7.91 -9.19
CA VAL A 53 10.11 -8.85 -8.36
C VAL A 53 11.05 -8.10 -7.42
N GLN A 54 11.80 -7.11 -7.94
CA GLN A 54 12.73 -6.34 -7.12
C GLN A 54 12.00 -5.48 -6.10
N ALA A 55 10.88 -4.85 -6.46
CA ALA A 55 10.04 -4.09 -5.53
C ALA A 55 9.51 -4.99 -4.40
N TYR A 56 9.04 -6.20 -4.73
CA TYR A 56 8.60 -7.18 -3.76
C TYR A 56 9.73 -7.59 -2.80
N VAL A 57 10.91 -7.92 -3.34
CA VAL A 57 12.08 -8.30 -2.52
C VAL A 57 12.49 -7.14 -1.61
N ASN A 58 12.63 -5.93 -2.15
CA ASN A 58 12.99 -4.74 -1.38
C ASN A 58 11.99 -4.46 -0.27
N PHE A 59 10.69 -4.60 -0.55
CA PHE A 59 9.64 -4.44 0.46
C PHE A 59 9.74 -5.48 1.56
N GLN A 60 9.99 -6.75 1.21
CA GLN A 60 10.18 -7.83 2.18
C GLN A 60 11.46 -7.68 3.00
N GLU A 61 12.53 -7.15 2.41
CA GLU A 61 13.78 -6.85 3.10
C GLU A 61 13.60 -5.66 4.06
N ALA A 62 12.92 -4.59 3.63
CA ALA A 62 12.58 -3.44 4.48
C ALA A 62 11.72 -3.85 5.69
N ILE A 63 10.75 -4.76 5.50
CA ILE A 63 9.98 -5.32 6.63
C ILE A 63 10.89 -6.07 7.61
N LYS A 64 11.89 -6.81 7.12
CA LYS A 64 12.76 -7.66 7.95
C LYS A 64 13.90 -6.89 8.62
N SER A 65 14.30 -5.73 8.10
CA SER A 65 15.52 -5.03 8.53
C SER A 65 15.33 -4.03 9.67
N GLU A 66 14.17 -3.95 10.32
CA GLU A 66 13.81 -2.88 11.28
C GLU A 66 13.87 -1.43 10.70
N GLU A 67 14.30 -1.25 9.45
CA GLU A 67 13.82 -0.15 8.57
C GLU A 67 12.38 -0.46 8.12
N GLY A 68 11.54 -0.78 9.09
CA GLY A 68 10.15 -1.16 8.89
C GLY A 68 9.35 0.03 8.36
N LEU A 69 9.04 0.01 7.06
CA LEU A 69 7.93 0.73 6.41
C LEU A 69 7.77 2.23 6.63
N GLY A 70 8.66 2.94 7.32
CA GLY A 70 8.41 4.35 7.65
C GLY A 70 7.01 4.53 8.24
N LEU A 71 6.57 3.61 9.11
CA LEU A 71 5.61 3.99 10.15
C LEU A 71 6.40 4.84 11.15
N GLU A 72 6.88 6.00 10.69
CA GLU A 72 7.22 7.07 11.60
C GLU A 72 5.97 7.25 12.45
N TYR A 73 6.10 7.00 13.75
CA TYR A 73 5.14 7.50 14.71
C TYR A 73 5.05 8.98 14.39
N ASP A 74 3.98 9.40 13.73
CA ASP A 74 3.71 10.81 13.53
C ASP A 74 3.72 11.40 14.94
N GLU A 75 4.79 12.10 15.32
CA GLU A 75 4.97 12.63 16.68
C GLU A 75 3.85 13.65 17.00
N ASP A 76 3.17 14.14 15.96
CA ASP A 76 2.01 15.01 16.04
C ASP A 76 0.67 14.25 16.00
N ALA A 77 0.68 12.91 15.97
CA ALA A 77 -0.53 12.10 16.04
C ALA A 77 -1.24 12.33 17.38
N ILE A 78 -2.49 12.76 17.29
CA ILE A 78 -3.37 12.97 18.43
C ILE A 78 -4.59 12.05 18.34
N CYS A 79 -5.05 11.59 19.50
CA CYS A 79 -6.27 10.82 19.55
C CYS A 79 -7.48 11.66 19.08
N ASP A 80 -8.26 11.14 18.14
CA ASP A 80 -9.46 11.77 17.57
C ASP A 80 -10.60 11.97 18.57
N VAL A 81 -10.49 11.37 19.77
CA VAL A 81 -11.46 11.48 20.85
C VAL A 81 -11.02 12.50 21.89
N CYS A 82 -9.85 12.32 22.51
CA CYS A 82 -9.39 13.18 23.61
C CYS A 82 -8.49 14.33 23.15
N ARG A 83 -8.03 14.33 21.90
CA ARG A 83 -7.12 15.32 21.30
C ARG A 83 -5.77 15.43 22.02
N SER A 84 -5.37 14.41 22.77
CA SER A 84 -4.04 14.29 23.40
C SER A 84 -3.11 13.42 22.55
N PRO A 85 -1.81 13.77 22.45
CA PRO A 85 -0.76 12.93 21.87
C PRO A 85 -0.22 11.87 22.85
N ASP A 86 -0.58 11.95 24.14
CA ASP A 86 0.03 11.11 25.18
C ASP A 86 -0.47 9.67 25.12
N SER A 87 0.44 8.71 24.89
CA SER A 87 0.17 7.28 25.04
C SER A 87 0.73 6.71 26.35
N HIS A 88 0.08 5.67 26.86
CA HIS A 88 0.49 4.98 28.10
C HIS A 88 0.45 3.47 27.91
N GLU A 89 1.23 2.73 28.70
CA GLU A 89 1.19 1.26 28.71
C GLU A 89 -0.22 0.77 29.03
N GLY A 90 -0.80 -0.08 28.16
CA GLY A 90 -2.18 -0.55 28.26
C GLY A 90 -3.26 0.46 27.82
N ASN A 91 -2.86 1.63 27.33
CA ASN A 91 -3.71 2.61 26.67
C ASN A 91 -3.00 3.20 25.44
N GLU A 92 -2.59 2.31 24.55
CA GLU A 92 -1.83 2.65 23.36
C GLU A 92 -2.70 3.39 22.32
N MET A 93 -2.06 4.14 21.44
CA MET A 93 -2.70 4.72 20.25
C MET A 93 -2.82 3.66 19.16
N VAL A 94 -4.01 3.54 18.58
CA VAL A 94 -4.33 2.53 17.56
C VAL A 94 -4.93 3.23 16.34
N PHE A 95 -4.42 2.87 15.16
CA PHE A 95 -4.87 3.39 13.88
C PHE A 95 -5.77 2.39 13.16
N CYS A 96 -6.86 2.87 12.57
CA CYS A 96 -7.70 2.04 11.71
C CYS A 96 -7.08 1.86 10.33
N ASP A 97 -6.77 0.62 9.92
CA ASP A 97 -6.12 0.36 8.61
C ASP A 97 -6.98 0.71 7.39
N ALA A 98 -8.29 0.98 7.58
CA ALA A 98 -9.20 1.31 6.48
C ALA A 98 -9.52 2.80 6.35
N CYS A 99 -9.47 3.57 7.44
CA CYS A 99 -9.85 4.99 7.41
C CYS A 99 -8.91 5.92 8.17
N ASN A 100 -7.85 5.37 8.75
CA ASN A 100 -6.78 6.07 9.43
C ASN A 100 -7.20 6.95 10.63
N ILE A 101 -8.34 6.66 11.28
CA ILE A 101 -8.63 7.30 12.58
C ILE A 101 -7.61 6.84 13.60
N CYS A 102 -7.14 7.76 14.46
CA CYS A 102 -6.21 7.49 15.55
C CYS A 102 -6.95 7.59 16.87
N VAL A 103 -6.95 6.52 17.67
CA VAL A 103 -7.63 6.51 18.96
C VAL A 103 -6.84 5.79 20.03
N HIS A 104 -6.91 6.28 21.25
CA HIS A 104 -6.49 5.49 22.40
C HIS A 104 -7.41 4.29 22.61
N GLN A 105 -6.85 3.17 23.08
CA GLN A 105 -7.61 1.98 23.45
C GLN A 105 -8.80 2.30 24.35
N ILE A 106 -8.58 3.03 25.45
CA ILE A 106 -9.64 3.36 26.40
C ILE A 106 -10.63 4.36 25.79
N CYS A 107 -10.16 5.33 25.01
CA CYS A 107 -11.03 6.33 24.39
C CYS A 107 -12.04 5.71 23.41
N TYR A 108 -11.66 4.64 22.72
CA TYR A 108 -12.54 3.94 21.78
C TYR A 108 -13.11 2.62 22.31
N GLY A 109 -12.74 2.21 23.52
CA GLY A 109 -13.16 0.97 24.16
C GLY A 109 -12.62 -0.29 23.48
N ILE A 110 -11.34 -0.28 23.08
CA ILE A 110 -10.61 -1.44 22.53
C ILE A 110 -10.13 -2.29 23.72
N THR A 111 -10.67 -3.50 23.86
CA THR A 111 -10.33 -4.40 24.98
C THR A 111 -9.01 -5.13 24.79
N LYS A 112 -8.64 -5.45 23.55
CA LYS A 112 -7.38 -6.08 23.18
C LYS A 112 -6.99 -5.60 21.78
N ILE A 113 -5.74 -5.16 21.62
CA ILE A 113 -5.17 -4.87 20.31
C ILE A 113 -4.86 -6.22 19.63
N PRO A 114 -5.34 -6.46 18.40
CA PRO A 114 -5.00 -7.67 17.65
C PRO A 114 -3.51 -7.66 17.26
N GLU A 115 -2.92 -8.85 17.04
CA GLU A 115 -1.54 -8.98 16.54
C GLU A 115 -1.38 -8.54 15.07
N GLY A 116 -2.49 -8.30 14.37
CA GLY A 116 -2.50 -7.79 13.00
C GLY A 116 -3.40 -6.56 12.89
N SER A 117 -4.10 -6.44 11.75
CA SER A 117 -4.91 -5.26 11.44
C SER A 117 -5.99 -4.94 12.47
N TRP A 118 -6.09 -3.66 12.83
CA TRP A 118 -7.22 -3.12 13.59
C TRP A 118 -8.15 -2.31 12.67
N ILE A 119 -9.44 -2.65 12.70
CA ILE A 119 -10.47 -1.99 11.90
C ILE A 119 -11.53 -1.42 12.84
N CYS A 120 -11.84 -0.13 12.70
CA CYS A 120 -12.85 0.53 13.52
C CYS A 120 -14.26 0.01 13.24
N ARG A 121 -15.22 0.31 14.13
CA ARG A 121 -16.58 -0.24 14.06
C ARG A 121 -17.29 0.06 12.74
N THR A 122 -17.14 1.27 12.22
CA THR A 122 -17.82 1.69 10.99
C THR A 122 -17.22 1.04 9.74
N CYS A 123 -15.89 0.90 9.70
CA CYS A 123 -15.20 0.23 8.60
C CYS A 123 -15.49 -1.28 8.58
N ALA A 124 -15.52 -1.94 9.75
CA ALA A 124 -15.86 -3.37 9.83
C ALA A 124 -17.30 -3.67 9.36
N LEU A 125 -18.20 -2.70 9.48
CA LEU A 125 -19.57 -2.78 9.00
C LEU A 125 -19.74 -2.21 7.58
N SER A 126 -18.68 -1.69 6.96
CA SER A 126 -18.72 -1.01 5.65
C SER A 126 -19.76 0.10 5.55
N ILE A 127 -19.93 0.88 6.62
CA ILE A 127 -20.89 1.99 6.70
C ILE A 127 -20.20 3.33 6.96
N ARG A 128 -20.88 4.41 6.58
CA ARG A 128 -20.47 5.80 6.88
C ARG A 128 -21.62 6.57 7.53
N PRO A 129 -21.90 6.33 8.82
CA PRO A 129 -23.04 6.97 9.50
C PRO A 129 -22.85 8.49 9.61
N ALA A 130 -23.95 9.22 9.75
CA ALA A 130 -23.92 10.61 10.18
C ALA A 130 -23.91 10.67 11.70
N CYS A 131 -23.18 11.63 12.29
CA CYS A 131 -23.24 11.85 13.72
C CYS A 131 -24.66 12.31 14.11
N ALA A 132 -25.24 11.70 15.14
CA ALA A 132 -26.56 12.07 15.64
C ALA A 132 -26.56 13.41 16.42
N LEU A 133 -25.38 13.89 16.82
CA LEU A 133 -25.22 15.03 17.74
C LEU A 133 -24.62 16.27 17.08
N CYS A 134 -24.07 16.15 15.86
CA CYS A 134 -23.47 17.27 15.14
C CYS A 134 -23.55 17.02 13.62
N PRO A 135 -23.37 18.07 12.79
CA PRO A 135 -23.44 17.92 11.33
C PRO A 135 -22.19 17.27 10.71
N ASN A 136 -21.14 17.03 11.50
CA ASN A 136 -19.86 16.53 11.00
C ASN A 136 -19.97 15.05 10.59
N ARG A 137 -19.21 14.68 9.56
CA ARG A 137 -19.07 13.30 9.07
C ARG A 137 -17.67 12.78 9.34
N GLY A 138 -17.55 11.47 9.52
CA GLY A 138 -16.27 10.81 9.81
C GLY A 138 -15.91 10.81 11.30
N GLY A 139 -14.62 10.66 11.59
CA GLY A 139 -14.09 10.54 12.95
C GLY A 139 -14.38 9.19 13.62
N ALA A 140 -14.02 9.10 14.90
CA ALA A 140 -14.21 7.92 15.73
C ALA A 140 -15.70 7.73 16.10
N MET A 141 -16.43 6.96 15.31
CA MET A 141 -17.87 6.69 15.53
C MET A 141 -18.14 5.29 16.09
N LYS A 142 -19.30 5.18 16.75
CA LYS A 142 -19.91 3.90 17.19
C LYS A 142 -21.34 3.85 16.65
N THR A 143 -21.83 2.63 16.43
CA THR A 143 -23.21 2.33 16.05
C THR A 143 -23.96 1.63 17.15
#